data_AF-A0A4Y7QNI9-F1
#
_entry.id   AF-A0A4Y7QNI9-F1
#
_cell.length_a   1.000
_cell.length_b   1.000
_cell.length_c   1.000
_cell.angle_alpha   90.00
_cell.angle_beta   90.00
_cell.angle_gamma   90.00
#
_symmetry.space_group_name_H-M   'P 1'
#
loop_
_entity.id
_entity.type
_entity.pdbx_description
1 polymer ?
#
loop_
_entity_poly.entity_id
_entity_poly.type
_entity_poly.pdbx_seq_one_letter_code
_entity_poly.pdbx_strand_id
1 'polypeptide(L)'
;MSWSSFNCTNPDFSVRSIPDDVKFDVSKNSLINGSEVFRNMFSICDVSRTETTETNVLDLDEAAGILTVLLRLIHEPPEEYDPVDFVPLDKFETQIPVITPTAAIPLPLLPKLFQLADKYELSQPIVRTLQTHLVAHKSTSPLRVYGIATQLSLDTIAAEASYYLLLPPLRTYSLADIRSIPTAEAYHKLVLLHSYRISKLREIVLGEEIFPHGYGECPAHKLVIEHAWDERRKEVAIRIESGGHLSQAVL
;
A
#
# COMPACT_ATOMS: atom_id res chain seq x y z
N MET A 1 2.85 11.51 15.22
CA MET A 1 3.83 10.63 15.90
C MET A 1 5.24 11.01 15.45
N SER A 2 6.18 11.25 16.36
CA SER A 2 7.58 11.57 16.00
C SER A 2 8.37 10.27 15.84
N TRP A 3 9.22 10.12 14.82
CA TRP A 3 10.06 8.92 14.64
C TRP A 3 11.51 9.13 15.10
N SER A 4 11.80 10.23 15.78
CA SER A 4 13.18 10.67 16.09
C SER A 4 13.67 10.31 17.50
N SER A 5 12.78 9.84 18.38
CA SER A 5 13.13 9.47 19.75
C SER A 5 12.30 8.30 20.26
N PHE A 6 12.85 7.57 21.23
CA PHE A 6 12.24 6.43 21.87
C PHE A 6 12.46 6.53 23.38
N ASN A 7 11.41 6.28 24.15
CA ASN A 7 11.47 6.17 25.61
C ASN A 7 10.58 5.00 26.03
N CYS A 8 11.05 4.14 26.92
CA CYS A 8 10.26 3.05 27.46
C CYS A 8 9.83 3.35 28.90
N THR A 9 8.55 3.18 29.20
CA THR A 9 8.06 3.23 30.58
C THR A 9 8.41 1.91 31.28
N ASN A 10 9.07 1.97 32.44
CA ASN A 10 9.49 0.81 33.24
C ASN A 10 10.39 -0.19 32.47
N PRO A 11 11.59 0.22 32.06
CA PRO A 11 12.51 -0.68 31.39
C PRO A 11 13.05 -1.75 32.34
N ASP A 12 13.21 -2.97 31.84
CA ASP A 12 13.77 -4.13 32.55
C ASP A 12 14.97 -4.74 31.81
N PHE A 13 15.32 -4.17 30.65
CA PHE A 13 16.40 -4.63 29.78
C PHE A 13 16.97 -3.46 28.98
N SER A 14 18.16 -3.62 28.40
CA SER A 14 18.75 -2.59 27.55
C SER A 14 19.25 -3.15 26.23
N VAL A 15 19.11 -2.36 25.17
CA VAL A 15 19.65 -2.64 23.84
C VAL A 15 20.67 -1.56 23.51
N ARG A 16 21.84 -1.94 22.98
CA ARG A 16 22.89 -0.99 22.60
C ARG A 16 23.16 -1.06 21.11
N SER A 17 23.20 0.10 20.46
CA SER A 17 23.72 0.25 19.11
C SER A 17 25.23 0.11 19.14
N ILE A 18 25.78 -0.90 18.47
CA ILE A 18 27.23 -1.07 18.32
C ILE A 18 27.87 0.13 17.58
N PRO A 19 27.38 0.57 16.41
CA PRO A 19 28.06 1.62 15.65
C PRO A 19 28.05 2.99 16.34
N ASP A 20 27.03 3.30 17.14
CA ASP A 20 26.87 4.61 17.77
C ASP A 20 27.14 4.61 19.30
N ASP A 21 27.36 3.43 19.89
CA ASP A 21 27.47 3.20 21.36
C ASP A 21 26.30 3.81 22.17
N VAL A 22 25.14 3.97 21.54
CA VAL A 22 23.93 4.49 22.18
C VAL A 22 23.13 3.35 22.81
N LYS A 23 22.80 3.51 24.08
CA LYS A 23 22.01 2.57 24.87
C LYS A 23 20.54 3.00 24.94
N PHE A 24 19.65 2.05 24.73
CA PHE A 24 18.20 2.20 24.80
C PHE A 24 17.66 1.31 25.91
N ASP A 25 16.92 1.91 26.84
CA ASP A 25 16.23 1.16 27.89
C ASP A 25 14.86 0.71 27.37
N VAL A 26 14.59 -0.60 27.47
CA VAL A 26 13.46 -1.27 26.81
C VAL A 26 12.76 -2.25 27.76
N SER A 27 11.52 -2.59 27.42
CA SER A 27 10.83 -3.74 27.99
C SER A 27 11.15 -5.03 27.21
N LYS A 28 11.74 -6.03 27.86
CA LYS A 28 12.03 -7.37 27.31
C LYS A 28 10.75 -8.05 26.84
N ASN A 29 9.67 -7.95 27.62
CA ASN A 29 8.37 -8.53 27.27
C ASN A 29 7.81 -7.94 25.97
N SER A 30 7.98 -6.64 25.74
CA SER A 30 7.54 -6.00 24.50
C SER A 30 8.34 -6.52 23.29
N LEU A 31 9.66 -6.69 23.43
CA LEU A 31 10.51 -7.31 22.40
C LEU A 31 10.06 -8.74 22.06
N ILE A 32 9.80 -9.57 23.08
CA ILE A 32 9.34 -10.96 22.91
C ILE A 32 7.99 -11.03 22.17
N ASN A 33 7.05 -10.15 22.55
CA ASN A 33 5.72 -10.15 21.95
C ASN A 33 5.69 -9.51 20.56
N GLY A 34 6.58 -8.54 20.31
CA GLY A 34 6.67 -7.81 19.05
C GLY A 34 7.50 -8.49 17.97
N SER A 35 8.37 -9.44 18.31
CA SER A 35 9.35 -10.05 17.39
C SER A 35 9.64 -11.51 17.72
N GLU A 36 9.53 -12.38 16.72
CA GLU A 36 9.91 -13.79 16.86
C GLU A 36 11.43 -13.97 16.99
N VAL A 37 12.23 -13.13 16.32
CA VAL A 37 13.69 -13.13 16.46
C VAL A 37 14.09 -12.84 17.91
N PHE A 38 13.54 -11.81 18.54
CA PHE A 38 13.86 -11.51 19.94
C PHE A 38 13.34 -12.59 20.89
N ARG A 39 12.14 -13.12 20.66
CA ARG A 39 11.60 -14.25 21.43
C ARG A 39 12.54 -15.45 21.42
N ASN A 40 13.00 -15.86 20.24
CA ASN A 40 13.92 -16.99 20.07
C ASN A 40 15.29 -16.71 20.68
N MET A 41 15.81 -15.49 20.53
CA MET A 41 17.07 -15.09 21.12
C MET A 41 17.02 -15.18 22.66
N PHE A 42 15.97 -14.66 23.28
CA PHE A 42 15.83 -14.71 24.73
C PHE A 42 15.56 -16.11 25.26
N SER A 43 14.80 -16.94 24.54
CA SER A 43 14.52 -18.32 24.96
C SER A 43 15.77 -19.19 25.03
N ILE A 44 16.77 -18.94 24.16
CA ILE A 44 18.06 -19.64 24.18
C ILE A 44 18.96 -19.12 25.30
N CYS A 45 19.01 -17.80 25.49
CA CYS A 45 19.91 -17.17 26.46
C CYS A 45 19.47 -17.38 27.93
N ASP A 46 18.17 -17.46 28.20
CA ASP A 46 17.64 -17.59 29.57
C ASP A 46 17.99 -18.96 30.21
N VAL A 47 18.28 -20.00 29.43
CA VAL A 47 18.66 -21.33 29.93
C VAL A 47 20.07 -21.36 30.56
N SER A 48 20.91 -20.37 30.23
CA SER A 48 22.35 -20.41 30.54
C SER A 48 22.81 -19.43 31.63
N ARG A 49 21.91 -18.59 32.17
CA ARG A 49 22.29 -17.53 33.12
C ARG A 49 22.17 -17.98 34.57
N THR A 50 23.30 -18.43 35.12
CA THR A 50 23.55 -18.45 36.56
C THR A 50 24.08 -17.07 37.01
N GLU A 51 23.18 -16.26 37.56
CA GLU A 51 23.42 -15.21 38.58
C GLU A 51 24.64 -14.26 38.45
N THR A 52 24.92 -13.70 37.28
CA THR A 52 25.79 -12.51 37.19
C THR A 52 25.04 -11.32 36.60
N THR A 53 24.87 -10.28 37.42
CA THR A 53 24.06 -9.07 37.22
C THR A 53 24.54 -8.14 36.09
N GLU A 54 25.66 -8.45 35.44
CA GLU A 54 26.33 -7.53 34.51
C GLU A 54 25.87 -7.64 33.04
N THR A 55 24.98 -8.57 32.67
CA THR A 55 24.74 -8.91 31.25
C THR A 55 23.35 -8.58 30.70
N ASN A 56 22.57 -7.67 31.29
CA ASN A 56 21.24 -7.29 30.73
C ASN A 56 21.32 -6.26 29.58
N VAL A 57 22.34 -6.38 28.73
CA VAL A 57 22.50 -5.54 27.53
C VAL A 57 22.58 -6.45 26.30
N LEU A 58 21.76 -6.17 25.30
CA LEU A 58 21.84 -6.77 23.96
C LEU A 58 22.49 -5.80 23.00
N ASP A 59 23.63 -6.20 22.43
CA ASP A 59 24.31 -5.42 21.40
C ASP A 59 23.74 -5.76 20.02
N LEU A 60 23.33 -4.73 19.27
CA LEU A 60 22.83 -4.84 17.91
C LEU A 60 23.66 -3.99 16.95
N ASP A 61 24.03 -4.58 15.82
CA ASP A 61 24.71 -3.91 14.72
C ASP A 61 23.72 -3.14 13.82
N GLU A 62 23.04 -2.17 14.43
CA GLU A 62 22.14 -1.23 13.77
C GLU A 62 22.44 0.17 14.27
N ALA A 63 22.38 1.16 13.37
CA ALA A 63 22.50 2.56 13.76
C ALA A 63 21.40 2.95 14.76
N ALA A 64 21.72 3.82 15.71
CA ALA A 64 20.84 4.31 16.76
C ALA A 64 19.51 4.84 16.20
N GLY A 65 19.53 5.52 15.05
CA GLY A 65 18.32 6.00 14.38
C GLY A 65 17.41 4.87 13.89
N ILE A 66 17.98 3.76 13.43
CA ILE A 66 17.22 2.58 12.99
C ILE A 66 16.66 1.82 14.19
N LEU A 67 17.46 1.65 15.25
CA LEU A 67 16.98 1.06 16.50
C LEU A 67 15.86 1.88 17.13
N THR A 68 15.96 3.21 17.10
CA THR A 68 14.88 4.10 17.59
C THR A 68 13.56 3.80 16.89
N VAL A 69 13.59 3.64 15.55
CA VAL A 69 12.40 3.32 14.75
C VAL A 69 11.87 1.90 15.06
N LEU A 70 12.77 0.91 15.13
CA LEU A 70 12.42 -0.48 15.44
C LEU A 70 11.77 -0.61 16.83
N LEU A 71 12.41 -0.04 17.86
CA LEU A 71 11.93 -0.09 19.23
C LEU A 71 10.61 0.63 19.37
N ARG A 72 10.44 1.78 18.71
CA ARG A 72 9.15 2.46 18.68
C ARG A 72 8.05 1.59 18.05
N LEU A 73 8.34 0.94 16.93
CA LEU A 73 7.39 0.08 16.25
C LEU A 73 6.94 -1.12 17.12
N ILE A 74 7.84 -1.65 17.96
CA ILE A 74 7.55 -2.77 18.86
C ILE A 74 6.79 -2.33 20.12
N HIS A 75 7.24 -1.26 20.78
CA HIS A 75 6.69 -0.84 22.09
C HIS A 75 5.47 0.07 21.96
N GLU A 76 5.41 0.88 20.91
CA GLU A 76 4.32 1.82 20.61
C GLU A 76 3.92 1.66 19.13
N PRO A 77 3.37 0.50 18.73
CA PRO A 77 2.94 0.31 17.35
C PRO A 77 1.92 1.38 16.97
N PRO A 78 1.96 1.90 15.73
CA PRO A 78 0.97 2.86 15.28
C PRO A 78 -0.43 2.24 15.30
N GLU A 79 -1.45 3.08 15.38
CA GLU A 79 -2.83 2.64 15.22
C GLU A 79 -3.08 2.22 13.77
N GLU A 80 -3.96 1.23 13.57
CA GLU A 80 -4.38 0.88 12.21
C GLU A 80 -4.95 2.09 11.50
N TYR A 81 -4.57 2.29 10.24
CA TYR A 81 -5.14 3.36 9.46
C TYR A 81 -6.55 2.99 8.99
N ASP A 82 -7.55 3.62 9.59
CA ASP A 82 -8.93 3.63 9.12
C ASP A 82 -9.19 4.92 8.34
N PRO A 83 -9.66 4.88 7.08
CA PRO A 83 -10.09 6.07 6.38
C PRO A 83 -11.36 6.65 7.03
N VAL A 84 -11.18 7.46 8.08
CA VAL A 84 -12.24 8.10 8.88
C VAL A 84 -13.24 8.90 8.02
N ASP A 85 -12.83 9.35 6.85
CA ASP A 85 -13.58 10.28 5.99
C ASP A 85 -13.94 9.69 4.62
N PHE A 86 -14.13 8.38 4.48
CA PHE A 86 -14.68 7.82 3.24
C PHE A 86 -16.16 8.20 3.12
N VAL A 87 -16.44 9.44 2.71
CA VAL A 87 -17.75 9.84 2.23
C VAL A 87 -18.02 8.96 1.00
N PRO A 88 -19.07 8.11 1.01
CA PRO A 88 -19.41 7.34 -0.17
C PRO A 88 -19.57 8.32 -1.32
N LEU A 89 -18.75 8.15 -2.36
CA LEU A 89 -18.91 8.88 -3.61
C LEU A 89 -20.37 8.81 -4.00
N ASP A 90 -20.94 9.97 -4.36
CA ASP A 90 -22.27 10.01 -4.91
C ASP A 90 -22.32 9.03 -6.09
N LYS A 91 -23.39 8.23 -6.24
CA LYS A 91 -23.43 7.02 -7.10
C LYS A 91 -23.11 7.26 -8.58
N PHE A 92 -22.87 8.51 -8.96
CA PHE A 92 -22.62 8.99 -10.31
C PHE A 92 -21.23 9.61 -10.50
N GLU A 93 -20.37 9.63 -9.48
CA GLU A 93 -18.99 10.11 -9.64
C GLU A 93 -18.18 9.10 -10.46
N THR A 94 -17.78 9.53 -11.65
CA THR A 94 -17.00 8.75 -12.62
C THR A 94 -15.49 8.95 -12.46
N GLN A 95 -15.06 9.72 -11.46
CA GLN A 95 -13.65 10.02 -11.20
C GLN A 95 -13.09 9.09 -10.12
N ILE A 96 -11.83 8.67 -10.30
CA ILE A 96 -11.11 7.92 -9.27
C ILE A 96 -10.77 8.91 -8.14
N PRO A 97 -11.25 8.70 -6.90
CA PRO A 97 -11.05 9.66 -5.81
C PRO A 97 -9.59 9.67 -5.37
N VAL A 98 -9.01 10.86 -5.22
CA VAL A 98 -7.68 11.04 -4.63
C VAL A 98 -7.86 11.47 -3.18
N ILE A 99 -7.50 10.58 -2.25
CA ILE A 99 -7.64 10.81 -0.80
C ILE A 99 -6.24 10.99 -0.21
N THR A 100 -5.98 12.14 0.39
CA THR A 100 -4.67 12.42 0.99
C THR A 100 -4.60 11.86 2.41
N PRO A 101 -3.70 10.90 2.69
CA PRO A 101 -3.69 10.23 3.99
C PRO A 101 -2.87 11.04 5.02
N THR A 102 -3.51 12.02 5.67
CA THR A 102 -2.85 12.96 6.60
C THR A 102 -2.29 12.31 7.87
N ALA A 103 -2.95 11.25 8.37
CA ALA A 103 -2.55 10.51 9.56
C ALA A 103 -1.69 9.27 9.27
N ALA A 104 -1.50 8.89 8.00
CA ALA A 104 -0.75 7.69 7.67
C ALA A 104 0.76 7.89 7.82
N ILE A 105 1.48 6.80 8.10
CA ILE A 105 2.94 6.78 8.07
C ILE A 105 3.41 7.25 6.67
N PRO A 106 4.36 8.20 6.58
CA PRO A 106 4.85 8.68 5.30
C PRO A 106 5.42 7.56 4.42
N LEU A 107 5.03 7.56 3.15
CA LEU A 107 5.43 6.54 2.18
C LEU A 107 6.95 6.32 2.06
N PRO A 108 7.84 7.34 2.13
CA PRO A 108 9.28 7.11 2.10
C PRO A 108 9.81 6.29 3.29
N LEU A 109 9.11 6.27 4.42
CA LEU A 109 9.51 5.54 5.62
C LEU A 109 9.03 4.08 5.59
N LEU A 110 7.86 3.82 5.00
CA LEU A 110 7.23 2.49 4.97
C LEU A 110 8.14 1.35 4.44
N PRO A 111 8.89 1.50 3.32
CA PRO A 111 9.80 0.46 2.87
C PRO A 111 10.84 0.07 3.93
N LYS A 112 11.36 1.05 4.67
CA LYS A 112 12.33 0.78 5.74
C LYS A 112 11.67 0.06 6.92
N LEU A 113 10.43 0.40 7.26
CA LEU A 113 9.67 -0.31 8.30
C LEU A 113 9.38 -1.76 7.90
N PHE A 114 9.03 -2.03 6.64
CA PHE A 114 8.86 -3.40 6.16
C PHE A 114 10.18 -4.19 6.15
N GLN A 115 11.30 -3.57 5.81
CA GLN A 115 12.62 -4.21 5.93
C GLN A 115 12.96 -4.59 7.38
N LEU A 116 12.60 -3.73 8.35
CA LEU A 116 12.74 -4.04 9.77
C LEU A 116 11.77 -5.15 10.20
N ALA A 117 10.54 -5.11 9.69
CA ALA A 117 9.53 -6.12 9.94
C ALA A 117 9.98 -7.51 9.48
N ASP A 118 10.59 -7.59 8.30
CA ASP A 118 11.18 -8.81 7.76
C ASP A 118 12.42 -9.25 8.56
N LYS A 119 13.41 -8.35 8.72
CA LYS A 119 14.68 -8.66 9.42
C LYS A 119 14.48 -9.16 10.86
N TYR A 120 13.52 -8.58 11.58
CA TYR A 120 13.25 -8.91 12.98
C TYR A 120 12.03 -9.82 13.16
N GLU A 121 11.45 -10.33 12.07
CA GLU A 121 10.22 -11.15 12.08
C GLU A 121 9.17 -10.57 13.03
N LEU A 122 8.77 -9.33 12.77
CA LEU A 122 7.81 -8.62 13.63
C LEU A 122 6.45 -9.30 13.59
N SER A 123 5.72 -9.16 14.70
CA SER A 123 4.44 -9.82 14.90
C SER A 123 3.42 -9.43 13.83
N GLN A 124 2.53 -10.36 13.48
CA GLN A 124 1.51 -10.15 12.44
C GLN A 124 0.62 -8.92 12.67
N PRO A 125 0.22 -8.55 13.91
CA PRO A 125 -0.50 -7.31 14.15
C PRO A 125 0.26 -6.07 13.66
N ILE A 126 1.57 -5.96 13.97
CA ILE A 126 2.40 -4.84 13.54
C ILE A 126 2.49 -4.79 12.01
N VAL A 127 2.71 -5.94 11.37
CA VAL A 127 2.79 -6.03 9.90
C VAL A 127 1.48 -5.61 9.24
N ARG A 128 0.33 -6.01 9.79
CA ARG A 128 -1.00 -5.59 9.30
C ARG A 128 -1.21 -4.09 9.43
N THR A 129 -0.82 -3.49 10.56
CA THR A 129 -0.84 -2.03 10.71
C THR A 129 -0.01 -1.34 9.64
N LEU A 130 1.20 -1.82 9.34
CA LEU A 130 2.01 -1.25 8.26
C LEU A 130 1.34 -1.39 6.89
N GLN A 131 0.64 -2.51 6.65
CA GLN A 131 -0.14 -2.72 5.42
C GLN A 131 -1.30 -1.75 5.29
N THR A 132 -2.06 -1.45 6.36
CA THR A 132 -3.15 -0.46 6.31
C THR A 132 -2.62 0.93 5.99
N HIS A 133 -1.47 1.32 6.57
CA HIS A 133 -0.79 2.55 6.21
C HIS A 133 -0.29 2.57 4.76
N LEU A 134 0.18 1.43 4.21
CA LEU A 134 0.57 1.35 2.80
C LEU A 134 -0.63 1.53 1.87
N VAL A 135 -1.75 0.88 2.19
CA VAL A 135 -3.02 1.01 1.46
C VAL A 135 -3.52 2.45 1.46
N ALA A 136 -3.31 3.21 2.54
CA ALA A 136 -3.69 4.62 2.63
C ALA A 136 -3.12 5.49 1.48
N HIS A 137 -1.95 5.12 0.94
CA HIS A 137 -1.28 5.85 -0.14
C HIS A 137 -1.68 5.38 -1.55
N LYS A 138 -2.57 4.40 -1.69
CA LYS A 138 -2.89 3.80 -3.00
C LYS A 138 -3.48 4.80 -4.00
N SER A 139 -4.15 5.86 -3.53
CA SER A 139 -4.74 6.87 -4.41
C SER A 139 -3.81 8.02 -4.78
N THR A 140 -2.87 8.37 -3.89
CA THR A 140 -1.94 9.50 -4.09
C THR A 140 -0.61 9.08 -4.70
N SER A 141 -0.19 7.84 -4.49
CA SER A 141 1.08 7.29 -4.99
C SER A 141 0.94 5.83 -5.46
N PRO A 142 -0.03 5.55 -6.34
CA PRO A 142 -0.40 4.18 -6.73
C PRO A 142 0.77 3.36 -7.27
N LEU A 143 1.66 3.96 -8.06
CA LEU A 143 2.76 3.24 -8.71
C LEU A 143 3.81 2.76 -7.70
N ARG A 144 4.11 3.61 -6.71
CA ARG A 144 5.00 3.27 -5.61
C ARG A 144 4.39 2.21 -4.70
N VAL A 145 3.10 2.35 -4.37
CA VAL A 145 2.38 1.36 -3.56
C VAL A 145 2.35 0.00 -4.27
N TYR A 146 2.06 -0.01 -5.57
CA TYR A 146 2.12 -1.23 -6.40
C TYR A 146 3.52 -1.86 -6.38
N GLY A 147 4.58 -1.06 -6.57
CA GLY A 147 5.97 -1.52 -6.53
C GLY A 147 6.35 -2.14 -5.18
N ILE A 148 6.01 -1.48 -4.08
CA ILE A 148 6.27 -1.98 -2.72
C ILE A 148 5.46 -3.26 -2.46
N ALA A 149 4.17 -3.26 -2.80
CA ALA A 149 3.30 -4.41 -2.58
C ALA A 149 3.78 -5.65 -3.37
N THR A 150 4.19 -5.47 -4.63
CA THR A 150 4.74 -6.58 -5.44
C THR A 150 6.09 -7.07 -4.91
N GLN A 151 6.96 -6.19 -4.40
CA GLN A 151 8.22 -6.59 -3.77
C GLN A 151 8.00 -7.45 -2.51
N LEU A 152 6.92 -7.16 -1.77
CA LEU A 152 6.57 -7.84 -0.52
C LEU A 152 5.57 -8.99 -0.71
N SER A 153 5.23 -9.35 -1.96
CA SER A 153 4.21 -10.37 -2.30
C SER A 153 2.82 -10.12 -1.68
N LEU A 154 2.42 -8.84 -1.60
CA LEU A 154 1.12 -8.39 -1.08
C LEU A 154 0.12 -8.22 -2.24
N ASP A 155 -0.29 -9.34 -2.84
CA ASP A 155 -1.06 -9.38 -4.09
C ASP A 155 -2.38 -8.59 -4.03
N THR A 156 -3.08 -8.61 -2.89
CA THR A 156 -4.34 -7.87 -2.70
C THR A 156 -4.12 -6.37 -2.78
N ILE A 157 -3.10 -5.85 -2.09
CA ILE A 157 -2.74 -4.43 -2.09
C ILE A 157 -2.23 -4.01 -3.46
N ALA A 158 -1.43 -4.86 -4.13
CA ALA A 158 -1.00 -4.61 -5.50
C ALA A 158 -2.19 -4.53 -6.47
N ALA A 159 -3.16 -5.44 -6.35
CA ALA A 159 -4.37 -5.42 -7.14
C ALA A 159 -5.18 -4.14 -6.90
N GLU A 160 -5.36 -3.72 -5.65
CA GLU A 160 -6.04 -2.46 -5.31
C GLU A 160 -5.31 -1.23 -5.85
N ALA A 161 -3.99 -1.14 -5.68
CA ALA A 161 -3.20 -0.02 -6.19
C ALA A 161 -3.23 0.06 -7.72
N SER A 162 -3.27 -1.09 -8.41
CA SER A 162 -3.36 -1.15 -9.87
C SER A 162 -4.64 -0.51 -10.42
N TYR A 163 -5.71 -0.41 -9.62
CA TYR A 163 -6.94 0.26 -10.03
C TYR A 163 -6.70 1.77 -10.24
N TYR A 164 -5.95 2.39 -9.33
CA TYR A 164 -5.58 3.80 -9.39
C TYR A 164 -4.54 4.10 -10.47
N LEU A 165 -3.89 3.08 -11.05
CA LEU A 165 -3.00 3.21 -12.20
C LEU A 165 -3.73 3.25 -13.54
N LEU A 166 -5.05 3.07 -13.56
CA LEU A 166 -5.84 3.23 -14.77
C LEU A 166 -5.88 4.68 -15.25
N LEU A 167 -5.64 5.65 -14.36
CA LEU A 167 -5.56 7.07 -14.70
C LEU A 167 -4.45 7.74 -13.87
N PRO A 168 -3.40 8.29 -14.50
CA PRO A 168 -3.15 8.39 -15.94
C PRO A 168 -2.61 7.08 -16.57
N PRO A 169 -2.64 6.91 -17.91
CA PRO A 169 -2.08 5.75 -18.59
C PRO A 169 -0.62 5.46 -18.23
N LEU A 170 -0.20 4.19 -18.21
CA LEU A 170 1.18 3.81 -17.85
C LEU A 170 2.28 4.51 -18.67
N ARG A 171 1.99 4.89 -19.92
CA ARG A 171 2.92 5.61 -20.80
C ARG A 171 3.22 7.06 -20.37
N THR A 172 2.41 7.65 -19.49
CA THR A 172 2.60 9.02 -19.03
C THR A 172 3.57 9.13 -17.86
N TYR A 173 3.88 8.02 -17.20
CA TYR A 173 4.83 7.99 -16.09
C TYR A 173 6.25 8.13 -16.60
N SER A 174 7.08 8.86 -15.85
CA SER A 174 8.49 9.01 -16.19
C SER A 174 9.25 7.69 -15.95
N LEU A 175 10.43 7.56 -16.55
CA LEU A 175 11.33 6.43 -16.25
C LEU A 175 11.72 6.40 -14.76
N ALA A 176 11.80 7.56 -14.10
CA ALA A 176 12.08 7.63 -12.67
C ALA A 176 10.94 7.04 -11.84
N ASP A 177 9.69 7.25 -12.25
CA ASP A 177 8.53 6.69 -11.57
C ASP A 177 8.45 5.18 -11.80
N ILE A 178 8.61 4.70 -13.05
CA ILE A 178 8.55 3.27 -13.40
C ILE A 178 9.61 2.45 -12.65
N ARG A 179 10.76 3.05 -12.32
CA ARG A 179 11.80 2.42 -11.49
C ARG A 179 11.34 2.05 -10.08
N SER A 180 10.17 2.53 -9.62
CA SER A 180 9.59 2.06 -8.36
C SER A 180 9.08 0.62 -8.43
N ILE A 181 8.88 0.08 -9.63
CA ILE A 181 8.50 -1.32 -9.83
C ILE A 181 9.78 -2.17 -9.83
N PRO A 182 9.90 -3.15 -8.91
CA PRO A 182 11.17 -3.84 -8.64
C PRO A 182 11.64 -4.72 -9.80
N THR A 183 10.73 -5.28 -10.60
CA THR A 183 11.05 -6.26 -11.64
C THR A 183 10.33 -5.98 -12.95
N ALA A 184 10.97 -6.35 -14.07
CA ALA A 184 10.34 -6.29 -15.39
C ALA A 184 9.09 -7.19 -15.48
N GLU A 185 9.08 -8.30 -14.74
CA GLU A 185 7.91 -9.18 -14.65
C GLU A 185 6.71 -8.49 -13.99
N ALA A 186 6.92 -7.79 -12.87
CA ALA A 186 5.85 -7.04 -12.20
C ALA A 186 5.30 -5.93 -13.12
N TYR A 187 6.18 -5.21 -13.83
CA TYR A 187 5.76 -4.23 -14.81
C TYR A 187 4.95 -4.87 -15.96
N HIS A 188 5.42 -6.00 -16.50
CA HIS A 188 4.72 -6.70 -17.59
C HIS A 188 3.34 -7.20 -17.14
N LYS A 189 3.23 -7.76 -15.92
CA LYS A 189 1.95 -8.17 -15.32
C LYS A 189 0.97 -7.00 -15.23
N LEU A 190 1.44 -5.82 -14.81
CA LEU A 190 0.62 -4.61 -14.77
C LEU A 190 0.13 -4.19 -16.16
N VAL A 191 1.01 -4.22 -17.17
CA VAL A 191 0.65 -3.92 -18.57
C VAL A 191 -0.40 -4.89 -19.09
N LEU A 192 -0.21 -6.20 -18.90
CA LEU A 192 -1.17 -7.23 -19.32
C LEU A 192 -2.53 -7.02 -18.65
N LEU A 193 -2.54 -6.73 -17.36
CA LEU A 193 -3.76 -6.44 -16.60
C LEU A 193 -4.49 -5.22 -17.16
N HIS A 194 -3.77 -4.16 -17.51
CA HIS A 194 -4.36 -2.97 -18.11
C HIS A 194 -4.92 -3.25 -19.51
N SER A 195 -4.17 -3.98 -20.35
CA SER A 195 -4.65 -4.40 -21.67
C SER A 195 -5.91 -5.26 -21.57
N TYR A 196 -5.96 -6.18 -20.61
CA TYR A 196 -7.14 -7.01 -20.35
C TYR A 196 -8.35 -6.16 -19.93
N ARG A 197 -8.18 -5.26 -18.95
CA ARG A 197 -9.24 -4.36 -18.48
C ARG A 197 -9.79 -3.48 -19.61
N ILE A 198 -8.91 -2.90 -20.43
CA ILE A 198 -9.30 -2.09 -21.60
C ILE A 198 -10.09 -2.94 -22.60
N SER A 199 -9.61 -4.14 -22.92
CA SER A 199 -10.27 -5.02 -23.88
C SER A 199 -11.65 -5.45 -23.41
N LYS A 200 -11.77 -5.81 -22.12
CA LYS A 200 -13.06 -6.17 -21.51
C LYS A 200 -14.03 -5.00 -21.44
N LEU A 201 -13.55 -3.80 -21.11
CA LEU A 201 -14.41 -2.62 -21.12
C LEU A 201 -14.92 -2.30 -22.53
N ARG A 202 -14.09 -2.46 -23.56
CA ARG A 202 -14.52 -2.30 -24.97
C ARG A 202 -15.57 -3.33 -25.37
N GLU A 203 -15.38 -4.59 -24.98
CA GLU A 203 -16.35 -5.67 -25.21
C GLU A 203 -17.70 -5.33 -24.58
N ILE A 204 -17.71 -4.89 -23.31
CA ILE A 204 -18.91 -4.48 -22.59
C ILE A 204 -19.61 -3.29 -23.26
N VAL A 205 -18.85 -2.25 -23.67
CA VAL A 205 -19.41 -1.08 -24.36
C VAL A 205 -19.98 -1.44 -25.72
N LEU A 206 -19.29 -2.25 -26.50
CA LEU A 206 -19.76 -2.69 -27.82
C LEU A 206 -20.93 -3.68 -27.72
N GLY A 207 -20.97 -4.52 -26.68
CA GLY A 207 -22.03 -5.48 -26.42
C GLY A 207 -23.33 -4.89 -25.87
N GLU A 208 -23.39 -3.57 -25.66
CA GLU A 208 -24.56 -2.86 -25.10
C GLU A 208 -24.98 -3.33 -23.70
N GLU A 209 -24.06 -3.91 -22.92
CA GLU A 209 -24.39 -4.42 -21.58
C GLU A 209 -24.62 -3.31 -20.55
N ILE A 210 -24.02 -2.13 -20.74
CA ILE A 210 -24.16 -0.97 -19.83
C ILE A 210 -25.38 -0.11 -20.20
N PHE A 211 -25.81 -0.14 -21.46
CA PHE A 211 -26.83 0.76 -21.98
C PHE A 211 -27.95 -0.07 -22.63
N PRO A 212 -29.10 -0.23 -21.95
CA PRO A 212 -30.15 -1.11 -22.44
C PRO A 212 -30.64 -0.67 -23.82
N HIS A 213 -30.85 -1.66 -24.70
CA HIS A 213 -31.48 -1.45 -25.99
C HIS A 213 -32.76 -0.63 -25.82
N GLY A 214 -32.83 0.47 -26.56
CA GLY A 214 -34.01 1.32 -26.62
C GLY A 214 -34.13 2.38 -25.52
N TYR A 215 -33.06 2.70 -24.81
CA TYR A 215 -33.05 3.84 -23.89
C TYR A 215 -33.44 5.14 -24.64
N GLY A 216 -34.54 5.77 -24.22
CA GLY A 216 -35.07 6.97 -24.87
C GLY A 216 -35.86 6.73 -26.16
N GLU A 217 -36.26 5.48 -26.46
CA GLU A 217 -37.04 5.16 -27.67
C GLU A 217 -38.34 5.98 -27.77
N CYS A 218 -38.42 6.80 -28.82
CA CYS A 218 -39.64 7.42 -29.29
C CYS A 218 -39.96 6.84 -30.67
N PRO A 219 -41.18 6.35 -30.94
CA PRO A 219 -41.53 5.78 -32.24
C PRO A 219 -41.24 6.72 -33.43
N ALA A 220 -41.33 8.03 -33.21
CA ALA A 220 -41.04 9.04 -34.23
C ALA A 220 -39.54 9.22 -34.52
N HIS A 221 -38.66 8.88 -33.57
CA HIS A 221 -37.21 9.15 -33.64
C HIS A 221 -36.34 7.90 -33.53
N LYS A 222 -36.93 6.70 -33.48
CA LYS A 222 -36.24 5.43 -33.23
C LYS A 222 -34.99 5.25 -34.10
N LEU A 223 -35.13 5.38 -35.42
CA LEU A 223 -34.01 5.20 -36.36
C LEU A 223 -32.89 6.22 -36.14
N VAL A 224 -33.24 7.47 -35.79
CA VAL A 224 -32.26 8.54 -35.54
C VAL A 224 -31.51 8.27 -34.23
N ILE A 225 -32.23 7.84 -33.19
CA ILE A 225 -31.64 7.51 -31.88
C ILE A 225 -30.74 6.28 -31.99
N GLU A 226 -31.17 5.22 -32.67
CA GLU A 226 -30.36 4.00 -32.89
C GLU A 226 -29.05 4.32 -33.62
N HIS A 227 -29.11 5.14 -34.68
CA HIS A 227 -27.90 5.54 -35.40
C HIS A 227 -26.97 6.40 -34.54
N ALA A 228 -27.50 7.43 -33.87
CA ALA A 228 -26.72 8.29 -32.99
C ALA A 228 -26.08 7.49 -31.84
N TRP A 229 -26.81 6.50 -31.31
CA TRP A 229 -26.33 5.61 -30.27
C TRP A 229 -25.20 4.71 -30.75
N ASP A 230 -25.36 4.08 -31.92
CA ASP A 230 -24.33 3.23 -32.51
C ASP A 230 -23.04 4.02 -32.82
N GLU A 231 -23.16 5.22 -33.37
CA GLU A 231 -22.02 6.11 -33.60
C GLU A 231 -21.33 6.48 -32.29
N ARG A 232 -22.09 6.91 -31.28
CA ARG A 232 -21.52 7.29 -29.99
C ARG A 232 -20.83 6.10 -29.31
N ARG A 233 -21.46 4.92 -29.30
CA ARG A 233 -20.88 3.69 -28.75
C ARG A 233 -19.54 3.35 -29.39
N LYS A 234 -19.46 3.40 -30.72
CA LYS A 234 -18.21 3.16 -31.46
C LYS A 234 -17.15 4.21 -31.15
N GLU A 235 -17.55 5.48 -31.05
CA GLU A 235 -16.66 6.57 -30.65
C GLU A 235 -16.08 6.35 -29.24
N VAL A 236 -16.93 5.99 -28.26
CA VAL A 236 -16.48 5.65 -26.90
C VAL A 236 -15.51 4.48 -26.94
N ALA A 237 -15.85 3.39 -27.64
CA ALA A 237 -15.03 2.19 -27.71
C ALA A 237 -13.60 2.47 -28.21
N ILE A 238 -13.47 3.36 -29.21
CA ILE A 238 -12.17 3.78 -29.76
C ILE A 238 -11.38 4.60 -28.73
N ARG A 239 -12.05 5.47 -27.98
CA ARG A 239 -11.42 6.38 -26.99
C ARG A 239 -11.05 5.73 -25.67
N ILE A 240 -11.46 4.48 -25.42
CA ILE A 240 -11.03 3.74 -24.22
C ILE A 240 -9.53 3.42 -24.38
N GLU A 241 -8.69 4.30 -23.87
CA GLU A 241 -7.25 4.12 -23.72
C GLU A 241 -6.84 3.87 -22.26
N SER A 242 -7.72 4.24 -21.32
CA SER A 242 -7.57 4.19 -19.86
C SER A 242 -8.95 4.30 -19.20
N GLY A 243 -9.09 3.84 -17.95
CA GLY A 243 -10.38 3.79 -17.22
C GLY A 243 -11.09 5.13 -17.04
N GLY A 244 -10.41 6.28 -17.24
CA GLY A 244 -10.97 7.62 -17.02
C GLY A 244 -11.79 8.24 -18.17
N HIS A 245 -11.76 7.69 -19.39
CA HIS A 245 -12.41 8.34 -20.55
C HIS A 245 -13.94 8.16 -20.62
N LEU A 246 -14.53 7.35 -19.75
CA LEU A 246 -15.99 7.18 -19.71
C LEU A 246 -16.70 8.44 -19.21
N SER A 247 -16.06 9.24 -18.34
CA SER A 247 -16.65 10.45 -17.77
C SER A 247 -16.91 11.56 -18.80
N GLN A 248 -16.09 11.63 -19.86
CA GLN A 248 -16.22 12.63 -20.93
C GLN A 248 -17.13 12.18 -22.07
N ALA A 249 -17.56 10.91 -22.08
CA ALA A 249 -18.35 10.33 -23.14
C ALA A 249 -19.87 10.37 -22.90
N VAL A 250 -20.28 10.67 -21.66
CA VAL A 250 -21.69 10.63 -21.19
C VAL A 250 -22.36 12.03 -21.20
N LEU A 251 -21.69 13.05 -21.73
CA LEU A 251 -22.29 14.34 -22.10
C LEU A 251 -22.36 14.46 -23.63
#